data_AF-A0A1F9MAN3-F1
#
_entry.id   AF-A0A1F9MAN3-F1
#
_cell.length_a   1.000
_cell.length_b   1.000
_cell.length_c   1.000
_cell.angle_alpha   90.00
_cell.angle_beta   90.00
_cell.angle_gamma   90.00
#
_symmetry.space_group_name_H-M   'P 1'
#
loop_
_entity.id
_entity.type
_entity.pdbx_description
1 polymer ?
#
loop_
_entity_poly.entity_id
_entity_poly.type
_entity_poly.pdbx_seq_one_letter_code
_entity_poly.pdbx_strand_id
1 'polypeptide(L)'
;MALRILCLLGCLLGLGCERQEPSAEEYGNLVDGPGGVRLVESEHGEGWSQADCFLCHPRKNLHLDPPGTVASPALAGVRRLVEEEGQASCTSCHGANGVEVENGSGGGA
;
A
#
# COMPACT_ATOMS: atom_id res chain seq x y z
N MET A 1 19.15 31.62 -33.82
CA MET A 1 18.62 30.24 -33.66
C MET A 1 18.66 29.77 -32.22
N ALA A 2 19.73 30.07 -31.45
CA ALA A 2 19.85 29.70 -30.03
C ALA A 2 18.69 30.16 -29.11
N LEU A 3 18.17 31.37 -29.29
CA LEU A 3 17.07 31.91 -28.46
C LEU A 3 15.73 31.14 -28.65
N ARG A 4 15.47 30.62 -29.85
CA ARG A 4 14.28 29.82 -30.16
C ARG A 4 14.36 28.42 -29.55
N ILE A 5 15.56 27.84 -29.52
CA ILE A 5 15.83 26.54 -28.90
C ILE A 5 15.71 26.65 -27.37
N LEU A 6 16.19 27.75 -26.78
CA LEU A 6 16.09 27.99 -25.33
C LEU A 6 14.64 28.14 -24.85
N CYS A 7 13.78 28.81 -25.64
CA CYS A 7 12.34 28.90 -25.34
C CYS A 7 11.61 27.55 -25.45
N LEU A 8 11.96 26.72 -26.44
CA LEU A 8 11.38 25.37 -26.59
C LEU A 8 11.79 24.42 -25.46
N LEU A 9 13.03 24.52 -24.97
CA LEU A 9 13.51 23.73 -23.83
C LEU A 9 12.82 24.12 -22.50
N GLY A 10 12.50 25.41 -22.33
CA GLY A 10 11.75 25.93 -21.18
C GLY A 10 10.30 25.43 -21.12
N CYS A 11 9.62 25.31 -22.27
CA CYS A 11 8.24 24.80 -22.32
C CYS A 11 8.12 23.31 -22.01
N LEU A 12 9.16 22.51 -22.28
CA LEU A 12 9.18 21.07 -22.00
C LEU A 12 9.31 20.74 -20.50
N LEU A 13 9.83 21.68 -19.70
CA LEU A 13 9.99 21.52 -18.24
C LEU A 13 8.68 21.74 -17.46
N GLY A 14 7.64 22.30 -18.08
CA GLY A 14 6.35 22.59 -17.43
C GLY A 14 5.24 21.55 -17.67
N LEU A 15 5.50 20.53 -18.49
CA LEU A 15 4.50 19.52 -18.90
C LEU A 15 4.42 18.30 -17.96
N GLY A 16 5.25 18.25 -16.92
CA GLY A 16 5.36 17.06 -16.07
C GLY A 16 5.10 17.38 -14.61
N CYS A 17 3.83 17.31 -14.19
CA CYS A 17 3.37 16.84 -12.88
C CYS A 17 1.84 17.03 -12.83
N GLU A 18 1.11 16.23 -13.61
CA GLU A 18 -0.27 15.93 -13.22
C GLU A 18 -0.19 15.28 -11.84
N ARG A 19 -0.74 15.93 -10.81
CA ARG A 19 -0.87 15.33 -9.50
C ARG A 19 -1.95 14.26 -9.63
N GLN A 20 -1.53 13.02 -9.88
CA GLN A 20 -2.43 11.88 -9.82
C GLN A 20 -2.90 11.76 -8.37
N GLU A 21 -4.17 12.10 -8.15
CA GLU A 21 -4.82 11.86 -6.87
C GLU A 21 -4.74 10.36 -6.54
N PRO A 22 -4.56 10.00 -5.26
CA PRO A 22 -4.54 8.60 -4.87
C PRO A 22 -5.83 7.90 -5.32
N SER A 23 -5.71 6.81 -6.06
CA SER A 23 -6.82 5.91 -6.35
C SER A 23 -6.76 4.75 -5.37
N ALA A 24 -7.92 4.33 -4.86
CA ALA A 24 -8.01 3.11 -4.06
C ALA A 24 -7.43 1.93 -4.85
N GLU A 25 -6.63 1.09 -4.20
CA GLU A 25 -6.32 -0.21 -4.78
C GLU A 25 -7.57 -1.10 -4.76
N GLU A 26 -7.88 -1.73 -5.89
CA GLU A 26 -9.11 -2.51 -6.07
C GLU A 26 -8.80 -4.01 -6.01
N TYR A 27 -8.84 -4.56 -4.78
CA TYR A 27 -8.74 -6.01 -4.52
C TYR A 27 -10.07 -6.60 -3.99
N GLY A 28 -11.16 -5.84 -4.11
CA GLY A 28 -12.46 -6.20 -3.55
C GLY A 28 -12.55 -6.01 -2.03
N ASN A 29 -13.61 -6.54 -1.44
CA ASN A 29 -13.80 -6.52 0.01
C ASN A 29 -13.13 -7.74 0.65
N LEU A 30 -12.02 -7.52 1.35
CA LEU A 30 -11.26 -8.60 1.99
C LEU A 30 -12.10 -9.40 3.00
N VAL A 31 -13.09 -8.78 3.65
CA VAL A 31 -13.98 -9.47 4.61
C VAL A 31 -14.74 -10.64 3.95
N ASP A 32 -14.99 -10.54 2.64
CA ASP A 32 -15.71 -11.55 1.87
C ASP A 32 -14.78 -12.63 1.29
N GLY A 33 -13.45 -12.45 1.43
CA GLY A 33 -12.43 -13.38 0.96
C GLY A 33 -12.18 -14.58 1.90
N PRO A 34 -11.57 -15.68 1.38
CA PRO A 34 -11.11 -16.81 2.17
C PRO A 34 -10.41 -16.50 3.50
N GLY A 35 -9.55 -15.48 3.55
CA GLY A 35 -8.81 -15.07 4.74
C GLY A 35 -9.54 -14.06 5.64
N GLY A 36 -10.65 -13.50 5.15
CA GLY A 36 -11.25 -12.31 5.72
C GLY A 36 -10.24 -11.16 5.73
N VAL A 37 -10.09 -10.48 6.87
CA VAL A 37 -9.11 -9.39 7.02
C VAL A 37 -7.66 -9.92 7.08
N ARG A 38 -7.45 -11.19 7.43
CA ARG A 38 -6.11 -11.80 7.51
C ARG A 38 -5.69 -12.31 6.15
N LEU A 39 -4.47 -11.97 5.73
CA LEU A 39 -3.94 -12.45 4.46
C LEU A 39 -3.63 -13.94 4.53
N VAL A 40 -3.99 -14.66 3.47
CA VAL A 40 -3.63 -16.06 3.26
C VAL A 40 -2.90 -16.23 1.93
N GLU A 41 -2.07 -17.27 1.84
CA GLU A 41 -1.24 -17.54 0.66
C GLU A 41 -2.06 -17.61 -0.64
N SER A 42 -3.26 -18.17 -0.59
CA SER A 42 -4.15 -18.28 -1.76
C SER A 42 -4.66 -16.94 -2.30
N GLU A 43 -4.67 -15.88 -1.50
CA GLU A 43 -5.11 -14.54 -1.89
C GLU A 43 -3.94 -13.63 -2.27
N HIS A 44 -2.74 -13.96 -1.80
CA HIS A 44 -1.59 -13.06 -1.85
C HIS A 44 -0.37 -13.68 -2.57
N GLY A 45 -0.58 -14.51 -3.60
CA GLY A 45 0.43 -15.33 -4.30
C GLY A 45 1.86 -14.76 -4.36
N GLU A 46 2.15 -13.85 -5.30
CA GLU A 46 3.52 -13.31 -5.47
C GLU A 46 4.00 -12.46 -4.29
N GLY A 47 3.07 -11.86 -3.55
CA GLY A 47 3.39 -11.04 -2.39
C GLY A 47 3.45 -11.81 -1.06
N TRP A 48 3.18 -13.12 -1.06
CA TRP A 48 3.22 -13.93 0.15
C TRP A 48 4.67 -14.07 0.63
N SER A 49 4.86 -14.16 1.94
CA SER A 49 6.17 -14.16 2.60
C SER A 49 7.01 -12.90 2.36
N GLN A 50 6.39 -11.80 1.87
CA GLN A 50 7.04 -10.49 1.80
C GLN A 50 6.85 -9.72 3.10
N ALA A 51 7.95 -9.25 3.68
CA ALA A 51 7.94 -8.43 4.89
C ALA A 51 7.68 -6.94 4.61
N ASP A 52 7.95 -6.49 3.39
CA ASP A 52 7.83 -5.09 3.00
C ASP A 52 6.54 -4.80 2.19
N CYS A 53 5.45 -4.47 2.88
CA CYS A 53 4.15 -4.24 2.26
C CYS A 53 4.17 -3.06 1.28
N PHE A 54 4.87 -1.97 1.63
CA PHE A 54 4.87 -0.74 0.83
C PHE A 54 5.75 -0.82 -0.43
N LEU A 55 6.52 -1.91 -0.58
CA LEU A 55 7.23 -2.19 -1.83
C LEU A 55 6.28 -2.38 -3.00
N CYS A 56 5.15 -3.07 -2.77
CA CYS A 56 4.14 -3.35 -3.78
C CYS A 56 2.92 -2.43 -3.64
N HIS A 57 2.56 -2.05 -2.42
CA HIS A 57 1.33 -1.31 -2.12
C HIS A 57 1.62 0.13 -1.64
N PRO A 58 1.47 1.15 -2.50
CA PRO A 58 1.69 2.53 -2.08
C PRO A 58 0.74 2.91 -0.95
N ARG A 59 1.29 3.29 0.21
CA ARG A 59 0.53 3.68 1.42
C ARG A 59 -0.66 4.61 1.12
N LYS A 60 -0.48 5.57 0.22
CA LYS A 60 -1.50 6.56 -0.15
C LYS A 60 -2.74 5.96 -0.83
N ASN A 61 -2.65 4.77 -1.40
CA ASN A 61 -3.73 4.10 -2.14
C ASN A 61 -4.46 3.04 -1.30
N LEU A 62 -3.91 2.68 -0.13
CA LEU A 62 -4.47 1.67 0.76
C LEU A 62 -5.57 2.25 1.65
N HIS A 63 -6.53 1.39 2.05
CA HIS A 63 -7.63 1.72 2.95
C HIS A 63 -8.43 2.95 2.51
N LEU A 64 -8.61 3.10 1.19
CA LEU A 64 -9.47 4.11 0.60
C LEU A 64 -10.82 3.49 0.24
N ASP A 65 -11.85 4.32 0.31
CA ASP A 65 -13.15 3.99 -0.23
C ASP A 65 -13.05 3.94 -1.77
N PRO A 66 -13.60 2.93 -2.44
CA PRO A 66 -13.61 2.88 -3.90
C PRO A 66 -14.28 4.13 -4.51
N PRO A 67 -13.87 4.57 -5.70
CA PRO A 67 -14.47 5.73 -6.36
C PRO A 67 -16.00 5.61 -6.46
N GLY A 68 -16.72 6.68 -6.07
CA GLY A 68 -18.19 6.72 -6.13
C GLY A 68 -18.91 6.02 -4.97
N THR A 69 -18.19 5.58 -3.93
CA THR A 69 -18.78 5.02 -2.71
C THR A 69 -18.87 6.05 -1.58
N VAL A 70 -19.67 5.74 -0.55
CA VAL A 70 -19.79 6.58 0.65
C VAL A 70 -18.58 6.34 1.53
N ALA A 71 -17.94 7.43 1.98
CA ALA A 71 -16.75 7.35 2.82
C ALA A 71 -17.02 6.61 4.13
N SER A 72 -16.16 5.62 4.44
CA SER A 72 -16.20 4.83 5.66
C SER A 72 -15.40 5.51 6.78
N PRO A 73 -16.04 5.87 7.92
CA PRO A 73 -15.32 6.39 9.09
C PRO A 73 -14.29 5.38 9.64
N ALA A 74 -14.55 4.08 9.49
CA ALA A 74 -13.63 3.04 9.91
C ALA A 74 -12.32 3.08 9.11
N LEU A 75 -12.41 3.21 7.77
CA LEU A 75 -11.23 3.33 6.92
C LEU A 75 -10.42 4.60 7.20
N ALA A 76 -11.09 5.71 7.55
CA ALA A 76 -10.39 6.92 8.00
C ALA A 76 -9.57 6.70 9.28
N GLY A 77 -10.09 5.92 10.23
CA GLY A 77 -9.35 5.51 11.43
C GLY A 77 -8.15 4.62 11.12
N VAL A 78 -8.32 3.63 10.24
CA VAL A 78 -7.23 2.74 9.82
C VAL A 78 -6.13 3.51 9.09
N ARG A 79 -6.48 4.46 8.21
CA ARG A 79 -5.48 5.32 7.55
C ARG A 79 -4.66 6.13 8.55
N ARG A 80 -5.30 6.65 9.60
CA ARG A 80 -4.60 7.37 10.67
C ARG A 80 -3.62 6.45 11.39
N LEU A 81 -4.05 5.23 11.74
CA LEU A 81 -3.17 4.22 12.35
C LEU A 81 -1.94 3.95 11.49
N VAL A 82 -2.12 3.72 10.19
CA VAL A 82 -1.01 3.46 9.25
C VAL A 82 -0.13 4.70 9.04
N GLU A 83 -0.68 5.91 9.11
CA GLU A 83 0.09 7.15 9.05
C GLU A 83 0.99 7.32 10.29
N GLU A 84 0.46 7.00 11.48
CA GLU A 84 1.12 7.20 12.77
C GLU A 84 2.13 6.08 13.10
N GLU A 85 1.78 4.83 12.83
CA GLU A 85 2.58 3.66 13.21
C GLU A 85 3.33 3.02 12.04
N GLY A 86 3.02 3.45 10.81
CA GLY A 86 3.65 2.91 9.60
C GLY A 86 3.33 1.43 9.38
N GLN A 87 4.22 0.76 8.65
CA GLN A 87 4.05 -0.62 8.21
C GLN A 87 3.94 -1.63 9.36
N ALA A 88 4.48 -1.32 10.54
CA ALA A 88 4.40 -2.22 11.69
C ALA A 88 2.94 -2.51 12.08
N SER A 89 2.04 -1.54 11.90
CA SER A 89 0.61 -1.70 12.20
C SER A 89 -0.12 -2.71 11.30
N CYS A 90 0.38 -3.00 10.09
CA CYS A 90 -0.29 -3.86 9.12
C CYS A 90 -0.57 -5.25 9.68
N THR A 91 0.39 -5.83 10.41
CA THR A 91 0.31 -7.19 10.94
C THR A 91 -0.71 -7.36 12.07
N SER A 92 -1.15 -6.25 12.69
CA SER A 92 -2.18 -6.28 13.74
C SER A 92 -3.54 -6.79 13.24
N CYS A 93 -3.84 -6.57 11.97
CA CYS A 93 -5.08 -7.00 11.31
C CYS A 93 -4.83 -8.05 10.23
N HIS A 94 -3.79 -7.86 9.41
CA HIS A 94 -3.51 -8.69 8.23
C HIS A 94 -2.70 -9.96 8.55
N GLY A 95 -2.15 -10.09 9.76
CA GLY A 95 -1.23 -11.16 10.13
C GLY A 95 0.18 -10.94 9.57
N ALA A 96 1.06 -11.93 9.74
CA ALA A 96 2.47 -11.82 9.38
C ALA A 96 2.78 -12.03 7.89
N ASN A 97 1.76 -12.14 7.02
CA ASN A 97 1.92 -12.40 5.58
C ASN A 97 2.83 -13.62 5.28
N GLY A 98 2.72 -14.69 6.07
CA GLY A 98 3.56 -15.89 5.91
C GLY A 98 5.04 -15.69 6.23
N VAL A 99 5.44 -14.55 6.80
CA VAL A 99 6.79 -14.35 7.32
C VAL A 99 6.88 -15.07 8.67
N GLU A 100 7.69 -16.12 8.74
CA GLU A 100 8.00 -16.77 10.00
C GLU A 100 8.77 -15.79 10.89
N VAL A 101 8.34 -15.62 12.14
CA VAL A 101 9.23 -15.08 13.16
C VAL A 101 10.29 -16.15 13.41
N GLU A 102 11.53 -15.91 12.97
CA GLU A 102 12.69 -16.70 13.41
C GLU A 102 12.75 -16.63 14.93
N ASN A 103 12.10 -17.59 15.60
CA ASN A 103 12.31 -17.84 17.00
C ASN A 103 13.72 -18.38 17.12
N GLY A 104 14.68 -17.47 17.35
CA GLY A 104 16.03 -17.79 17.77
C GLY A 104 15.97 -18.69 19.01
N SER A 105 15.98 -20.00 18.79
CA SER A 105 16.22 -21.02 19.79
C SER A 105 17.63 -21.54 19.59
N GLY A 106 18.60 -20.64 19.74
CA GLY A 106 19.92 -21.01 20.22
C GLY A 106 19.85 -21.14 21.73
N GLY A 107 19.88 -22.36 22.25
CA GLY A 107 19.90 -22.61 23.69
C GLY A 107 19.86 -24.10 23.98
N GLY A 108 21.02 -24.67 24.31
CA GLY A 108 21.27 -26.10 24.29
C GLY A 108 20.52 -26.95 25.31
N ALA A 109 20.56 -28.24 25.01
CA ALA A 109 20.72 -29.35 25.94
C ALA A 109 21.56 -30.43 25.23
#